data_AF-A0A6S6SKB9-F1
#
_entry.id   AF-A0A6S6SKB9-F1
#
_cell.length_a   1.000
_cell.length_b   1.000
_cell.length_c   1.000
_cell.angle_alpha   90.00
_cell.angle_beta   90.00
_cell.angle_gamma   90.00
#
_symmetry.space_group_name_H-M   'P 1'
#
loop_
_entity.id
_entity.type
_entity.pdbx_description
1 polymer ?
#
loop_
_entity_poly.entity_id
_entity_poly.type
_entity_poly.pdbx_seq_one_letter_code
_entity_poly.pdbx_strand_id
1 'polypeptide(L)' 'MKKENELLTKDIRQLIIQIAIPSSIGMFFNTMYNVVDTFYVGQISTAAISALSYSFMVFFLLLSVSFGLSSAITA' A
#
# COMPACT_ATOMS: atom_id res chain seq x y z
N MET A 1 -2.92 1.97 -37.76
CA MET A 1 -2.62 3.18 -36.96
C MET A 1 -1.71 2.76 -35.81
N LYS A 2 -0.46 3.22 -35.83
CA LYS A 2 0.58 2.84 -34.86
C LYS A 2 0.16 3.39 -33.50
N LYS A 3 -0.03 2.54 -32.48
CA LYS A 3 -0.15 3.00 -31.08
C LYS A 3 1.21 3.57 -30.69
N GLU A 4 1.41 4.86 -30.91
CA GLU A 4 2.58 5.57 -30.42
C GLU A 4 2.57 5.46 -28.89
N ASN A 5 3.71 5.09 -28.31
CA ASN A 5 3.84 4.87 -26.87
C ASN A 5 3.49 6.16 -26.12
N GLU A 6 2.24 6.29 -25.64
CA GLU A 6 1.74 7.46 -24.91
C GLU A 6 2.61 7.82 -23.68
N LEU A 7 3.33 6.84 -23.14
CA LEU A 7 4.30 6.99 -22.06
C LEU A 7 5.55 7.80 -22.45
N LEU A 8 5.87 7.86 -23.75
CA LEU A 8 7.04 8.57 -24.30
C LEU A 8 6.69 9.87 -25.03
N THR A 9 5.41 10.09 -25.37
CA THR A 9 4.95 11.25 -26.14
C THR A 9 4.12 12.26 -25.35
N LYS A 10 3.55 11.90 -24.20
CA LYS A 10 2.82 12.85 -23.33
C LYS A 10 3.77 13.62 -22.40
N ASP A 11 3.33 14.82 -22.01
CA ASP A 11 4.02 15.63 -21.00
C ASP A 11 4.18 14.85 -19.69
N ILE A 12 5.42 14.80 -19.18
CA ILE A 12 5.80 14.04 -17.98
C ILE A 12 4.90 14.39 -16.79
N ARG A 13 4.54 15.67 -16.63
CA ARG A 13 3.70 16.12 -15.52
C ARG A 13 2.29 15.54 -15.61
N GLN A 14 1.71 15.50 -16.81
CA GLN A 14 0.38 14.95 -17.02
C GLN A 14 0.35 13.43 -16.76
N LEU A 15 1.40 12.72 -17.19
CA LEU A 15 1.53 11.28 -16.96
C LEU A 15 1.68 10.95 -15.47
N ILE A 16 2.53 11.69 -14.76
CA ILE A 16 2.70 11.53 -13.31
C ILE A 16 1.37 11.73 -12.60
N ILE A 17 0.62 12.80 -12.91
CA ILE A 17 -0.67 13.07 -12.27
C ILE A 17 -1.68 11.93 -12.55
N GLN A 18 -1.71 11.42 -13.78
CA GLN A 18 -2.64 10.36 -14.20
C GLN A 18 -2.40 9.04 -13.45
N ILE A 19 -1.16 8.76 -13.03
CA ILE A 19 -0.80 7.53 -12.30
C ILE A 19 -0.78 7.77 -10.78
N ALA A 20 -0.22 8.90 -10.34
CA ALA A 20 -0.02 9.22 -8.94
C ALA A 20 -1.35 9.46 -8.23
N ILE A 21 -2.29 10.21 -8.81
CA ILE A 21 -3.59 10.48 -8.15
C ILE A 21 -4.34 9.18 -7.81
N PRO A 22 -4.64 8.28 -8.76
CA PRO A 22 -5.37 7.06 -8.42
C PRO A 22 -4.60 6.17 -7.45
N SER A 23 -3.27 6.06 -7.59
CA SER A 23 -2.44 5.27 -6.69
C SER A 23 -2.41 5.84 -5.27
N SER A 24 -2.26 7.16 -5.13
CA SER A 24 -2.26 7.86 -3.84
C SER A 24 -3.62 7.77 -3.14
N ILE A 25 -4.73 7.86 -3.87
CA ILE A 25 -6.07 7.65 -3.30
C ILE A 25 -6.18 6.22 -2.74
N GLY A 26 -5.78 5.22 -3.52
CA GLY A 26 -5.78 3.82 -3.06
C GLY A 26 -4.93 3.62 -1.81
N MET A 27 -3.72 4.20 -1.80
CA MET A 27 -2.81 4.12 -0.65
C MET A 27 -3.37 4.83 0.58
N PHE A 28 -4.00 6.00 0.40
CA PHE A 28 -4.66 6.75 1.47
C PHE A 28 -5.77 5.93 2.15
N PHE A 29 -6.67 5.35 1.36
CA PHE A 29 -7.74 4.51 1.92
C PHE A 29 -7.19 3.23 2.57
N ASN A 30 -6.14 2.63 2.01
CA ASN A 30 -5.48 1.48 2.64
C ASN A 30 -4.92 1.85 4.02
N THR A 31 -4.20 2.97 4.14
CA THR A 31 -3.71 3.44 5.44
C THR A 31 -4.86 3.75 6.39
N MET A 32 -5.90 4.46 5.94
CA MET A 32 -7.07 4.77 6.76
C MET A 32 -7.81 3.53 7.25
N TYR A 33 -7.89 2.48 6.43
CA TYR A 33 -8.46 1.20 6.86
C TYR A 33 -7.71 0.63 8.07
N ASN A 34 -6.37 0.59 8.01
CA ASN A 34 -5.54 0.11 9.13
C ASN A 34 -5.73 0.97 10.40
N VAL A 35 -5.88 2.29 10.24
CA VAL A 35 -6.14 3.22 11.36
C VAL A 35 -7.51 2.98 11.98
N VAL A 36 -8.56 2.87 11.16
CA VAL A 36 -9.93 2.66 11.63
C VAL A 36 -10.07 1.30 12.30
N ASP A 37 -9.48 0.25 11.73
CA ASP A 37 -9.45 -1.09 12.33
C ASP A 37 -8.81 -1.06 13.73
N THR A 38 -7.60 -0.49 13.84
CA THR A 38 -6.90 -0.37 15.12
C THR A 38 -7.68 0.48 16.13
N PHE A 39 -8.32 1.57 15.68
CA PHE A 39 -9.14 2.43 16.52
C PHE A 39 -10.32 1.67 17.14
N TYR A 40 -11.07 0.92 16.34
CA TYR A 40 -12.20 0.14 16.83
C TYR A 40 -11.76 -1.03 17.71
N VAL A 41 -10.66 -1.72 17.38
CA VAL A 41 -10.12 -2.76 18.26
C VAL A 41 -9.70 -2.18 19.61
N GLY A 42 -9.20 -0.94 19.62
CA GLY A 42 -8.88 -0.23 20.85
C GLY A 42 -10.05 0.10 21.75
N GLN A 43 -11.24 0.26 21.17
CA GLN A 43 -12.46 0.46 21.93
C GLN A 43 -12.98 -0.84 22.59
N ILE A 44 -12.52 -2.02 22.12
CA ILE A 44 -12.91 -3.31 22.70
C ILE A 44 -12.16 -3.56 24.01
N SER A 45 -10.83 -3.51 23.98
CA SER A 45 -9.98 -3.70 25.16
C SER A 45 -8.52 -3.32 24.87
N THR A 46 -7.82 -2.84 25.90
CA THR A 46 -6.37 -2.63 25.86
C THR A 46 -5.59 -3.91 25.58
N ALA A 47 -6.12 -5.07 26.02
CA ALA A 47 -5.54 -6.37 25.72
C ALA A 47 -5.64 -6.72 24.22
N ALA A 48 -6.68 -6.24 23.53
CA ALA A 48 -6.87 -6.50 22.10
C ALA A 48 -5.86 -5.73 21.23
N ILE A 49 -5.58 -4.45 21.53
CA ILE A 49 -4.51 -3.70 20.84
C ILE A 49 -3.12 -4.31 21.12
N SER A 50 -2.90 -4.78 22.35
CA SER A 50 -1.65 -5.43 22.73
C SER A 50 -1.43 -6.71 21.90
N ALA A 51 -2.48 -7.53 21.74
CA ALA A 51 -2.43 -8.72 20.89
C ALA A 51 -2.14 -8.39 19.43
N LEU A 52 -2.77 -7.34 18.87
CA LEU A 52 -2.48 -6.86 17.51
C LEU A 52 -1.01 -6.48 17.34
N SER A 53 -0.43 -5.79 18.33
CA SER A 53 0.98 -5.36 18.29
C SER A 53 1.94 -6.55 18.27
N TYR A 54 1.62 -7.63 18.99
CA TYR A 54 2.38 -8.88 18.93
C TYR A 54 2.24 -9.57 17.57
N SER A 55 1.01 -9.67 17.04
CA SER A 55 0.76 -10.24 15.71
C SER A 55 1.44 -9.45 14.59
N PHE A 56 1.60 -8.13 14.75
CA PHE A 56 2.25 -7.27 13.78
C PHE A 56 3.70 -7.68 13.51
N MET A 57 4.41 -8.21 14.50
CA MET A 57 5.80 -8.68 14.34
C MET A 57 5.90 -9.87 13.38
N VAL A 58 4.96 -10.82 13.46
CA VAL A 58 4.88 -11.97 12.53
C VAL A 58 4.42 -11.51 11.15
N PHE A 59 3.42 -10.63 11.09
CA PHE A 59 2.93 -10.05 9.84
C PHE A 59 4.03 -9.28 9.09
N PHE A 60 4.84 -8.50 9.81
CA PHE A 60 5.96 -7.76 9.23
C PHE A 60 7.01 -8.69 8.60
N LEU A 61 7.30 -9.83 9.23
CA LEU A 61 8.22 -10.84 8.69
C LEU A 61 7.69 -11.42 7.37
N LEU A 62 6.39 -11.75 7.33
CA LEU A 62 5.74 -12.22 6.10
C LEU A 62 5.79 -11.15 5.00
N LEU A 63 5.45 -9.90 5.31
CA LEU A 63 5.54 -8.79 4.36
C LEU A 63 6.95 -8.61 3.81
N SER A 64 7.98 -8.67 4.67
CA SER A 64 9.38 -8.51 4.27
C SER A 64 9.79 -9.59 3.26
N VAL A 65 9.38 -10.84 3.49
CA VAL A 65 9.61 -11.95 2.55
C VAL A 65 8.83 -11.75 1.25
N SER A 66 7.56 -11.38 1.33
CA SER A 66 6.72 -11.13 0.14
C SER A 66 7.25 -9.98 -0.73
N PHE A 67 7.63 -8.86 -0.13
CA PHE A 67 8.23 -7.74 -0.86
C PHE A 67 9.60 -8.11 -1.43
N GLY A 68 10.44 -8.84 -0.68
CA GLY A 68 11.71 -9.35 -1.16
C GLY A 68 11.55 -10.21 -2.42
N LEU A 69 10.64 -11.19 -2.38
CA LEU A 69 10.31 -12.04 -3.53
C LEU A 69 9.73 -11.23 -4.70
N SER A 70 8.80 -10.32 -4.43
CA SER A 70 8.20 -9.48 -5.48
C SER A 70 9.25 -8.61 -6.20
N SER A 71 10.22 -8.07 -5.45
CA SER A 71 11.31 -7.29 -6.02
C SER A 71 12.25 -8.16 -6.86
N ALA A 72 12.52 -9.41 -6.44
CA ALA A 72 13.35 -10.36 -7.17
C ALA A 72 12.73 -10.84 -8.49
N ILE A 73 11.40 -10.90 -8.59
CA ILE A 73 10.68 -11.28 -9.83
C ILE A 73 10.62 -10.11 -10.84
N THR A 74 10.67 -8.87 -10.35
CA THR A 74 10.54 -7.66 -11.19
C THR A 74 11.88 -7.18 -11.75
N ALA A 75 12.99 -7.53 -11.09
CA ALA A 75 14.37 -7.25 -11.51
C ALA A 75 14.88 -8.26 -12.55
#